data_AF-A0A7Y4X3H0-F1
#
_entry.id   AF-A0A7Y4X3H0-F1
#
_cell.length_a   1.000
_cell.length_b   1.000
_cell.length_c   1.000
_cell.angle_alpha   90.00
_cell.angle_beta   90.00
_cell.angle_gamma   90.00
#
_symmetry.space_group_name_H-M   'P 1'
#
loop_
_entity.id
_entity.type
_entity.pdbx_description
1 polymer ?
#
loop_
_entity_poly.entity_id
_entity_poly.type
_entity_poly.pdbx_seq_one_letter_code
_entity_poly.pdbx_strand_id
1 'polypeptide(L)'
;MLCNPVSKNGEEIQNPDAHLVCYKTTPPTQQPPFEKREVIVNNQFGQQTLRVKNRDNLICVPSQQVEALQCGGITGQQCASTEVCDLRDATCAVVDLAGVCVPRPEVCTTEVTPVCGCDGVTYPNNCERIKASVTLAHPGRC
;
A
#
# COMPACT_ATOMS: atom_id res chain seq x y z
N MET A 1 1.92 -7.97 2.16
CA MET A 1 0.96 -8.97 1.62
C MET A 1 -0.42 -8.38 1.74
N LEU A 2 -1.21 -8.49 0.69
CA LEU A 2 -2.62 -8.07 0.67
C LEU A 2 -3.46 -9.31 1.00
N CYS A 3 -4.30 -9.23 2.03
CA CYS A 3 -5.28 -10.29 2.31
C CYS A 3 -6.64 -9.85 1.78
N ASN A 4 -7.20 -10.60 0.85
CA ASN A 4 -8.49 -10.29 0.24
C ASN A 4 -9.64 -10.85 1.09
N PRO A 5 -10.77 -10.15 1.16
CA PRO A 5 -11.96 -10.66 1.81
C PRO A 5 -12.50 -11.85 1.00
N VAL A 6 -12.97 -12.87 1.71
CA VAL A 6 -13.32 -14.17 1.13
C VAL A 6 -14.67 -14.61 1.67
N SER A 7 -15.56 -15.02 0.75
CA SER A 7 -16.81 -15.68 1.11
C SER A 7 -16.50 -17.05 1.72
N LYS A 8 -17.08 -17.31 2.88
CA LYS A 8 -16.99 -18.61 3.53
C LYS A 8 -18.36 -19.27 3.45
N ASN A 9 -18.43 -20.46 2.87
CA ASN A 9 -19.66 -21.26 2.75
C ASN A 9 -20.82 -20.55 2.02
N GLY A 10 -20.52 -19.62 1.10
CA GLY A 10 -21.55 -18.86 0.37
C GLY A 10 -22.17 -17.72 1.18
N GLU A 11 -21.62 -17.39 2.35
CA GLU A 11 -21.99 -16.17 3.08
C GLU A 11 -21.63 -14.93 2.24
N GLU A 12 -22.46 -13.90 2.35
CA GLU A 12 -22.21 -12.60 1.73
C GLU A 12 -20.96 -11.95 2.36
N ILE A 13 -20.08 -11.42 1.50
CA ILE A 13 -18.89 -10.73 1.97
C ILE A 13 -19.35 -9.38 2.53
N GLN A 14 -19.37 -9.25 3.86
CA GLN A 14 -19.89 -8.03 4.52
C GLN A 14 -19.09 -6.76 4.19
N ASN A 15 -17.83 -6.90 3.77
CA ASN A 15 -17.01 -5.79 3.33
C ASN A 15 -16.11 -6.25 2.16
N PRO A 16 -16.64 -6.29 0.92
CA PRO A 16 -15.95 -6.82 -0.24
C PRO A 16 -14.72 -6.00 -0.64
N ASP A 17 -14.68 -4.73 -0.21
CA ASP A 17 -13.58 -3.80 -0.48
C ASP A 17 -12.57 -3.73 0.69
N ALA A 18 -12.79 -4.48 1.79
CA ALA A 18 -11.86 -4.51 2.92
C ALA A 18 -10.74 -5.51 2.66
N HIS A 19 -9.56 -4.97 2.36
CA HIS A 19 -8.32 -5.71 2.33
C HIS A 19 -7.51 -5.44 3.59
N LEU A 20 -6.61 -6.34 3.96
CA LEU A 20 -5.63 -6.06 5.01
C LEU A 20 -4.28 -5.73 4.39
N VAL A 21 -3.72 -4.59 4.76
CA VAL A 21 -2.30 -4.27 4.54
C VAL A 21 -1.54 -4.55 5.83
N CYS A 22 -0.53 -5.41 5.72
CA CYS A 22 0.32 -5.79 6.84
C CYS A 22 1.69 -5.10 6.78
N TYR A 23 2.07 -4.46 7.88
CA TYR A 23 3.34 -3.76 8.07
C TYR A 23 4.26 -4.57 8.99
N LYS A 24 5.55 -4.66 8.63
CA LYS A 24 6.57 -5.20 9.53
C LYS A 24 6.84 -4.23 10.66
N THR A 25 6.86 -4.76 11.88
CA THR A 25 7.16 -4.00 13.09
C THR A 25 8.47 -4.45 13.69
N THR A 26 9.15 -3.51 14.35
CA THR A 26 10.32 -3.82 15.16
C THR A 26 9.86 -4.29 16.53
N PRO A 27 10.27 -5.48 17.00
CA PRO A 27 9.92 -5.92 18.34
C PRO A 27 10.58 -5.01 19.41
N PRO A 28 9.87 -4.66 20.49
CA PRO A 28 10.46 -3.92 21.61
C PRO A 28 11.70 -4.59 22.20
N THR A 29 12.64 -3.78 22.69
CA THR A 29 13.97 -4.19 23.17
C THR A 29 13.93 -5.20 24.33
N GLN A 30 12.86 -5.19 25.13
CA GLN A 30 12.69 -6.08 26.29
C GLN A 30 11.60 -7.14 26.09
N GLN A 31 11.31 -7.52 24.85
CA GLN A 31 10.23 -8.46 24.62
C GLN A 31 10.63 -9.89 25.00
N PRO A 32 9.79 -10.61 25.77
CA PRO A 32 10.07 -12.00 26.12
C PRO A 32 10.11 -12.90 24.88
N PRO A 33 10.88 -14.01 24.92
CA PRO A 33 10.85 -15.02 23.88
C PRO A 33 9.44 -15.51 23.58
N PHE A 34 9.16 -15.82 22.32
CA PHE A 34 7.86 -16.36 21.93
C PHE A 34 7.67 -17.75 22.55
N GLU A 35 6.58 -17.92 23.29
CA GLU A 35 6.15 -19.21 23.82
C GLU A 35 4.98 -19.75 23.00
N LYS A 36 5.06 -21.03 22.62
CA LYS A 36 3.98 -21.70 21.92
C LYS A 36 2.79 -21.83 22.85
N ARG A 37 1.63 -21.39 22.39
CA ARG A 37 0.37 -21.46 23.12
C ARG A 37 -0.72 -22.09 22.28
N GLU A 38 -1.64 -22.76 22.96
CA GLU A 38 -2.88 -23.22 22.38
C GLU A 38 -3.96 -22.16 22.63
N VAL A 39 -4.74 -21.87 21.60
CA VAL A 39 -5.79 -20.85 21.63
C VAL A 39 -7.07 -21.52 21.18
N ILE A 40 -8.08 -21.42 22.02
CA ILE A 40 -9.42 -21.85 21.70
C ILE A 40 -10.06 -20.73 20.87
N VAL A 41 -10.42 -21.04 19.63
CA VAL A 41 -11.17 -20.14 18.76
C VAL A 41 -12.58 -20.68 18.57
N ASN A 42 -13.55 -19.78 18.64
CA ASN A 42 -14.92 -20.08 18.26
C ASN A 42 -15.15 -19.45 16.89
N ASN A 43 -15.46 -20.29 15.91
CA ASN A 43 -15.85 -19.84 14.58
C ASN A 43 -17.14 -20.55 14.16
N GLN A 44 -17.60 -20.33 12.93
CA GLN A 44 -18.85 -20.93 12.44
C GLN A 44 -18.82 -22.47 12.37
N PHE A 45 -17.66 -23.11 12.52
CA PHE A 45 -17.52 -24.57 12.59
C PHE A 45 -17.46 -25.08 14.03
N GLY A 46 -17.77 -24.22 15.01
CA GLY A 46 -17.70 -24.52 16.42
C GLY A 46 -16.35 -24.15 17.04
N GLN A 47 -16.10 -24.76 18.20
CA GLN A 47 -14.90 -24.53 18.98
C GLN A 47 -13.73 -25.33 18.40
N GLN A 48 -12.63 -24.66 18.09
CA GLN A 48 -11.41 -25.27 17.59
C GLN A 48 -10.22 -24.88 18.47
N THR A 49 -9.32 -25.82 18.72
CA THR A 49 -8.06 -25.54 19.40
C THR A 49 -6.95 -25.35 18.37
N LEU A 50 -6.41 -24.14 18.29
CA LEU A 50 -5.32 -23.79 17.38
C LEU A 50 -4.01 -23.67 18.13
N ARG A 51 -2.92 -24.18 17.54
CA ARG A 51 -1.57 -24.05 18.10
C ARG A 51 -0.82 -22.92 17.40
N VAL A 52 -0.43 -21.90 18.15
CA VAL A 52 0.39 -20.79 17.63
C VAL A 52 1.83 -21.29 17.48
N LYS A 53 2.32 -21.40 16.24
CA LYS A 53 3.66 -21.96 15.95
C LYS A 53 4.78 -20.95 16.14
N ASN A 54 4.57 -19.71 15.69
CA ASN A 54 5.55 -18.64 15.68
C ASN A 54 4.85 -17.30 15.96
N ARG A 55 5.66 -16.29 16.30
CA ARG A 55 5.23 -14.90 16.31
C ARG A 55 5.62 -14.23 15.00
N ASP A 56 4.64 -13.65 14.33
CA ASP A 56 4.89 -12.69 13.26
C ASP A 56 4.92 -11.27 13.84
N ASN A 57 5.95 -10.49 13.49
CA ASN A 57 6.03 -9.07 13.82
C ASN A 57 5.26 -8.24 12.80
N LEU A 58 4.01 -8.61 12.53
CA LEU A 58 3.15 -7.95 11.56
C LEU A 58 1.98 -7.28 12.26
N ILE A 59 1.72 -6.02 11.90
CA ILE A 59 0.45 -5.35 12.20
C ILE A 59 -0.31 -5.27 10.89
N CYS A 60 -1.49 -5.89 10.84
CA CYS A 60 -2.39 -5.84 9.70
C CYS A 60 -3.56 -4.92 10.01
N VAL A 61 -3.79 -3.91 9.17
CA VAL A 61 -4.89 -2.95 9.34
C VAL A 61 -5.85 -3.05 8.15
N PRO A 62 -7.16 -2.82 8.37
CA PRO A 62 -8.12 -2.63 7.29
C PRO A 62 -7.64 -1.51 6.35
N SER A 63 -7.71 -1.80 5.06
CA SER A 63 -7.34 -0.92 3.95
C SER A 63 -8.34 -1.14 2.82
N GLN A 64 -8.75 -0.07 2.16
CA GLN A 64 -9.60 -0.18 0.99
C GLN A 64 -8.72 -0.39 -0.24
N GLN A 65 -9.08 -1.34 -1.11
CA GLN A 65 -8.52 -1.38 -2.46
C GLN A 65 -9.24 -0.31 -3.27
N VAL A 66 -8.68 0.89 -3.32
CA VAL A 66 -9.20 1.92 -4.22
C VAL A 66 -8.86 1.46 -5.64
N GLU A 67 -9.88 1.19 -6.45
CA GLU A 67 -9.71 1.07 -7.90
C GLU A 67 -9.16 2.39 -8.40
N ALA A 68 -7.84 2.41 -8.55
CA ALA A 68 -7.07 3.53 -9.02
C ALA A 68 -7.56 3.93 -10.42
N LEU A 69 -8.22 5.08 -10.53
CA LEU A 69 -8.63 5.63 -11.83
C LEU A 69 -7.38 5.86 -12.67
N GLN A 70 -7.35 5.29 -13.87
CA GLN A 70 -6.23 5.47 -14.79
C GLN A 70 -6.25 6.87 -15.40
N CYS A 71 -5.06 7.40 -15.65
CA CYS A 71 -4.87 8.71 -16.28
C CYS A 71 -3.70 8.70 -17.25
N GLY A 72 -3.58 9.73 -18.08
CA GLY A 72 -2.56 9.81 -19.12
C GLY A 72 -2.81 8.78 -20.22
N GLY A 73 -1.73 8.17 -20.71
CA GLY A 73 -1.80 7.20 -21.80
C GLY A 73 -2.21 7.81 -23.13
N ILE A 74 -2.41 6.94 -24.13
CA ILE A 74 -2.91 7.34 -25.47
C ILE A 74 -4.28 8.01 -25.44
N THR A 75 -5.08 7.75 -24.41
CA THR A 75 -6.42 8.31 -24.23
C THR A 75 -6.37 9.71 -23.62
N GLY A 76 -5.22 10.12 -23.04
CA GLY A 76 -5.05 11.42 -22.40
C GLY A 76 -6.01 11.64 -21.23
N GLN A 77 -6.42 10.58 -20.53
CA GLN A 77 -7.43 10.67 -19.49
C GLN A 77 -6.95 11.58 -18.35
N GLN A 78 -7.75 12.58 -18.01
CA GLN A 78 -7.42 13.55 -16.96
C GLN A 78 -8.00 13.12 -15.62
N CYS A 79 -7.27 13.40 -14.55
CA CYS A 79 -7.76 13.26 -13.18
C CYS A 79 -8.66 14.43 -12.78
N ALA A 80 -9.37 14.29 -11.67
CA ALA A 80 -10.10 15.42 -11.10
C ALA A 80 -9.14 16.56 -10.72
N SER A 81 -9.67 17.79 -10.60
CA SER A 81 -8.87 18.97 -10.24
C SER A 81 -8.17 18.84 -8.86
N THR A 82 -8.68 17.98 -7.99
CA THR A 82 -8.14 17.66 -6.66
C THR A 82 -7.06 16.58 -6.67
N GLU A 83 -6.68 16.08 -7.84
CA GLU A 83 -5.79 14.93 -8.01
C GLU A 83 -4.57 15.27 -8.88
N VAL A 84 -3.59 14.37 -8.85
CA VAL A 84 -2.41 14.39 -9.72
C VAL A 84 -2.32 13.03 -10.41
N CYS A 85 -1.93 13.02 -11.67
CA CYS A 85 -1.64 11.78 -12.38
C CYS A 85 -0.24 11.27 -11.98
N ASP A 86 -0.17 10.27 -11.09
CA ASP A 86 1.07 9.62 -10.68
C ASP A 86 1.58 8.72 -11.82
N LEU A 87 2.42 9.31 -12.67
CA LEU A 87 3.14 8.63 -13.74
C LEU A 87 4.41 7.97 -13.22
N ARG A 88 4.74 6.78 -13.74
CA ARG A 88 5.95 6.02 -13.37
C ARG A 88 6.63 5.44 -14.60
N ASP A 89 7.85 5.85 -14.88
CA ASP A 89 8.64 5.37 -16.02
C ASP A 89 10.13 5.34 -15.68
N ALA A 90 10.67 4.12 -15.58
CA ALA A 90 12.07 3.90 -15.30
C ALA A 90 13.02 4.44 -16.38
N THR A 91 12.52 4.70 -17.59
CA THR A 91 13.30 5.19 -18.73
C THR A 91 13.14 6.69 -18.98
N CYS A 92 12.15 7.34 -18.34
CA CYS A 92 11.83 8.75 -18.50
C CYS A 92 11.69 9.23 -19.96
N ALA A 93 11.27 8.34 -20.85
CA ALA A 93 11.31 8.54 -22.31
C ALA A 93 9.97 8.26 -22.99
N VAL A 94 8.91 7.99 -22.23
CA VAL A 94 7.60 7.59 -22.78
C VAL A 94 6.61 8.75 -22.75
N VAL A 95 6.09 9.11 -23.93
CA VAL A 95 5.11 10.19 -24.14
C VAL A 95 3.67 9.77 -23.81
N ASP A 96 3.32 8.50 -24.07
CA ASP A 96 1.99 7.95 -23.82
C ASP A 96 1.93 7.17 -22.50
N LEU A 97 2.60 7.69 -21.47
CA LEU A 97 2.68 7.02 -20.20
C LEU A 97 1.34 7.11 -19.48
N ALA A 98 0.77 5.95 -19.14
CA ALA A 98 -0.39 5.87 -18.27
C ALA A 98 0.05 5.86 -16.79
N GLY A 99 -0.80 6.41 -15.93
CA GLY A 99 -0.60 6.45 -14.50
C GLY A 99 -1.91 6.27 -13.75
N VAL A 100 -1.87 6.65 -12.47
CA VAL A 100 -3.00 6.55 -11.56
C VAL A 100 -3.32 7.91 -10.99
N CYS A 101 -4.60 8.28 -10.94
CA CYS A 101 -5.06 9.45 -10.21
C CYS A 101 -4.87 9.22 -8.71
N VAL A 102 -4.05 10.06 -8.11
CA VAL A 102 -3.83 10.09 -6.66
C VAL A 102 -4.26 11.44 -6.11
N PRO A 103 -4.80 11.50 -4.88
CA PRO A 103 -5.13 12.77 -4.23
C PRO A 103 -3.92 13.70 -4.21
N ARG A 104 -4.14 14.99 -4.51
CA ARG A 104 -3.09 15.99 -4.46
C ARG A 104 -2.60 16.14 -3.00
N PRO A 105 -1.31 15.88 -2.71
CA PRO A 105 -0.82 15.99 -1.34
C PRO A 105 -0.73 17.45 -0.90
N GLU A 106 -1.49 17.83 0.12
CA GLU A 106 -1.35 19.15 0.77
C GLU A 106 -0.17 19.14 1.75
N VAL A 107 -0.08 18.06 2.54
CA VAL A 107 0.92 17.84 3.58
C VAL A 107 1.62 16.50 3.31
N CYS A 108 2.95 16.50 3.39
CA CYS A 108 3.76 15.30 3.32
C CYS A 108 4.40 15.02 4.67
N THR A 109 4.63 13.74 4.96
CA THR A 109 5.33 13.33 6.17
C THR A 109 6.82 13.67 6.06
N THR A 110 7.50 13.80 7.20
CA THR A 110 8.95 14.01 7.26
C THR A 110 9.74 12.71 7.15
N GLU A 111 9.10 11.61 6.75
CA GLU A 111 9.77 10.33 6.53
C GLU A 111 10.71 10.45 5.34
N VAL A 112 11.94 9.96 5.51
CA VAL A 112 12.97 10.03 4.48
C VAL A 112 13.08 8.68 3.78
N THR A 113 12.38 8.56 2.66
CA THR A 113 12.40 7.40 1.75
C THR A 113 12.66 7.89 0.32
N PRO A 114 13.92 8.25 -0.01
CA PRO A 114 14.22 9.04 -1.20
C PRO A 114 13.80 8.36 -2.51
N VAL A 115 13.41 9.18 -3.48
CA VAL A 115 13.05 8.75 -4.85
C VAL A 115 13.68 9.69 -5.89
N CYS A 116 13.99 9.17 -7.07
CA CYS A 116 14.50 9.94 -8.20
C CYS A 116 13.35 10.28 -9.16
N GLY A 117 13.19 11.56 -9.48
CA GLY A 117 12.26 12.03 -10.51
C GLY A 117 12.88 12.00 -11.90
N CYS A 118 12.05 11.96 -12.94
CA CYS A 118 12.50 12.08 -14.33
C CYS A 118 13.08 13.46 -14.68
N ASP A 119 12.94 14.44 -13.78
CA ASP A 119 13.63 15.73 -13.81
C ASP A 119 15.08 15.65 -13.30
N GLY A 120 15.54 14.47 -12.86
CA GLY A 120 16.88 14.26 -12.29
C GLY A 120 17.02 14.74 -10.84
N VAL A 121 15.91 15.09 -10.18
CA VAL A 121 15.91 15.58 -8.80
C VAL A 121 15.60 14.44 -7.83
N THR A 122 16.37 14.36 -6.74
CA THR A 122 16.06 13.48 -5.61
C THR A 122 15.05 14.16 -4.69
N TYR A 123 13.90 13.53 -4.52
CA TYR A 123 12.87 13.96 -3.58
C TYR A 123 13.02 13.23 -2.24
N PRO A 124 12.79 13.88 -1.07
CA PRO A 124 12.94 13.24 0.24
C PRO A 124 12.07 12.00 0.43
N ASN A 125 10.88 12.00 -0.17
CA ASN A 125 9.96 10.87 -0.24
C ASN A 125 9.05 11.00 -1.46
N ASN A 126 8.26 9.95 -1.71
CA ASN A 126 7.36 9.88 -2.85
C ASN A 126 6.23 10.92 -2.80
N CYS A 127 5.81 11.36 -1.61
CA CYS A 127 4.77 12.38 -1.46
C CYS A 127 5.24 13.72 -2.02
N GLU A 128 6.47 14.14 -1.67
CA GLU A 128 7.06 15.39 -2.17
C GLU A 128 7.21 15.38 -3.70
N ARG A 129 7.57 14.23 -4.28
CA ARG A 129 7.67 14.03 -5.73
C ARG A 129 6.31 14.17 -6.43
N ILE A 130 5.26 13.56 -5.87
CA ILE A 130 3.88 13.67 -6.39
C ILE A 130 3.36 15.11 -6.25
N LYS A 131 3.68 15.79 -5.14
CA LYS A 131 3.33 17.19 -4.93
C LYS A 131 3.94 18.11 -5.99
N ALA A 132 5.17 17.81 -6.43
CA ALA A 132 5.82 18.46 -7.56
C ALA A 132 5.27 18.02 -8.94
N SER A 133 4.35 17.06 -8.99
CA SER A 133 3.78 16.48 -10.23
C SER A 133 4.84 15.92 -11.18
N VAL A 134 5.89 15.30 -10.62
CA VAL A 134 7.00 14.72 -11.38
C VAL A 134 6.84 13.22 -11.53
N THR A 135 7.10 12.70 -12.73
CA THR A 135 7.13 11.27 -13.05
C THR A 135 8.23 10.56 -12.25
N LEU A 136 7.91 9.40 -11.67
CA LEU A 136 8.91 8.59 -11.00
C LEU A 136 9.88 7.99 -12.02
N ALA A 137 11.18 8.22 -11.85
CA ALA A 137 12.21 7.46 -12.54
C ALA A 137 12.42 6.12 -11.81
N HIS A 138 12.98 6.17 -10.60
CA HIS A 138 13.22 4.96 -9.80
C HIS A 138 13.22 5.24 -8.29
N PRO A 139 13.05 4.20 -7.46
CA PRO A 139 13.28 4.29 -6.01
C PRO A 139 14.74 4.61 -5.69
N GLY A 140 14.98 5.27 -4.55
CA GLY A 140 16.31 5.71 -4.15
C GLY A 140 16.67 7.08 -4.70
N ARG A 141 17.85 7.59 -4.34
CA ARG A 141 18.35 8.87 -4.84
C ARG A 141 18.77 8.73 -6.31
N CYS A 142 18.70 9.83 -7.06
CA CYS A 142 19.56 10.03 -8.22
C CYS A 142 21.02 10.13 -7.73
#